data_AF-A0A954Z3W9-F1
#
_entry.id   AF-A0A954Z3W9-F1
#
_cell.length_a   1.000
_cell.length_b   1.000
_cell.length_c   1.000
_cell.angle_alpha   90.00
_cell.angle_beta   90.00
_cell.angle_gamma   90.00
#
_symmetry.space_group_name_H-M   'P 1'
#
loop_
_entity.id
_entity.type
_entity.pdbx_description
1 polymer ?
#
loop_
_entity_poly.entity_id
_entity_poly.type
_entity_poly.pdbx_seq_one_letter_code
_entity_poly.pdbx_strand_id
1 'polypeptide(L)'
;MSDSGRLNLLDSRGGRRLLFAALYFSEGAPIGFIWYALPTMLHEQGVADDSIGFLFGALALPWALKFLWAPLIDTLRSRRWGFRAWIVTAQLLMGLTLLPLTGVAALHDTRWLCGILILHAFCAATQ
;
A
#
# COMPACT_ATOMS: atom_id res chain seq x y z
N MET A 1 20.67 -26.93 -21.23
CA MET A 1 19.24 -27.09 -20.88
C MET A 1 18.63 -25.70 -20.76
N SER A 2 17.65 -25.42 -21.61
CA SER A 2 17.06 -24.10 -21.86
C SER A 2 16.25 -23.63 -20.65
N ASP A 3 16.61 -22.49 -20.05
CA ASP A 3 15.85 -21.84 -18.97
C ASP A 3 14.74 -20.91 -19.55
N SER A 4 14.07 -21.40 -20.60
CA SER A 4 13.08 -20.67 -21.40
C SER A 4 11.65 -20.92 -20.91
N GLY A 5 11.35 -20.49 -19.68
CA GLY A 5 10.00 -20.64 -19.11
C GLY A 5 9.54 -19.58 -18.11
N ARG A 6 10.42 -18.71 -17.63
CA ARG A 6 10.03 -17.62 -16.71
C ARG A 6 10.02 -16.30 -17.46
N LEU A 7 8.84 -15.70 -17.62
CA LEU A 7 8.67 -14.31 -18.08
C LEU A 7 9.46 -13.37 -17.14
N ASN A 8 10.69 -13.01 -17.53
CA ASN A 8 11.51 -12.08 -16.78
C ASN A 8 11.35 -10.67 -17.36
N LEU A 9 10.35 -9.95 -16.88
CA LEU A 9 10.06 -8.58 -17.29
C LEU A 9 11.21 -7.59 -16.98
N LEU A 10 12.18 -7.96 -16.13
CA LEU A 10 13.32 -7.08 -15.82
C LEU A 10 14.42 -7.07 -16.89
N ASP A 11 14.51 -8.09 -17.74
CA ASP A 11 15.64 -8.23 -18.67
C ASP A 11 15.59 -7.24 -19.84
N SER A 12 14.40 -6.73 -20.18
CA SER A 12 14.22 -5.77 -21.27
C SER A 12 13.84 -4.38 -20.78
N ARG A 13 14.21 -3.33 -21.54
CA ARG A 13 13.77 -1.95 -21.25
C ARG A 13 12.25 -1.79 -21.38
N GLY A 14 11.60 -2.56 -22.26
CA GLY A 14 10.15 -2.56 -22.42
C GLY A 14 9.44 -3.23 -21.25
N GLY A 15 9.90 -4.43 -20.85
CA GLY A 15 9.34 -5.17 -19.73
C GLY A 15 9.44 -4.42 -18.40
N ARG A 16 10.56 -3.73 -18.13
CA ARG A 16 10.72 -2.90 -16.93
C ARG A 16 9.70 -1.75 -16.89
N ARG A 17 9.50 -1.07 -18.02
CA ARG A 17 8.52 0.01 -18.12
C ARG A 17 7.10 -0.50 -17.88
N LEU A 18 6.74 -1.63 -18.49
CA LEU A 18 5.44 -2.25 -18.30
C LEU A 18 5.22 -2.69 -16.84
N LEU A 19 6.23 -3.30 -16.22
CA LEU A 19 6.18 -3.72 -14.82
C LEU A 19 5.94 -2.51 -13.90
N PHE A 20 6.74 -1.45 -14.03
CA PHE A 20 6.56 -0.25 -13.21
C PHE A 20 5.22 0.43 -13.47
N ALA A 21 4.75 0.48 -14.72
CA ALA A 21 3.43 1.01 -15.06
C ALA A 21 2.32 0.19 -14.40
N ALA A 22 2.39 -1.13 -14.43
CA ALA A 22 1.40 -2.01 -13.80
C ALA A 22 1.41 -1.87 -12.27
N LEU A 23 2.59 -1.76 -11.65
CA LEU A 23 2.73 -1.53 -10.21
C LEU A 23 2.10 -0.19 -9.81
N TYR A 24 2.45 0.91 -10.48
CA TYR A 24 1.88 2.23 -10.22
C TYR A 24 0.38 2.29 -10.49
N PHE A 25 -0.09 1.62 -11.55
CA PHE A 25 -1.51 1.53 -11.85
C PHE A 25 -2.28 0.80 -10.74
N SER A 26 -1.74 -0.33 -10.26
CA SER A 26 -2.35 -1.09 -9.17
C SER A 26 -2.37 -0.33 -7.85
N GLU A 27 -1.37 0.53 -7.60
CA GLU A 27 -1.29 1.37 -6.39
C GLU A 27 -2.20 2.60 -6.46
N GLY A 28 -2.41 3.12 -7.67
CA GLY A 28 -3.22 4.32 -7.89
C GLY A 28 -4.69 4.18 -7.47
N ALA A 29 -5.29 3.00 -7.64
CA ALA A 29 -6.68 2.79 -7.24
C ALA A 29 -6.88 2.85 -5.71
N PRO A 30 -6.10 2.13 -4.87
CA PRO A 30 -6.11 2.30 -3.42
C PRO A 30 -5.82 3.73 -2.96
N ILE A 31 -4.78 4.36 -3.52
CA ILE A 31 -4.42 5.76 -3.22
C ILE A 31 -5.59 6.68 -3.51
N GLY A 32 -6.21 6.56 -4.69
CA GLY A 32 -7.33 7.41 -5.08
C GLY A 32 -8.55 7.22 -4.16
N PHE A 33 -8.84 5.98 -3.77
CA PHE A 33 -9.91 5.69 -2.83
C PHE A 33 -9.64 6.34 -1.46
N ILE A 34 -8.46 6.11 -0.90
CA ILE A 34 -8.11 6.61 0.44
C ILE A 34 -8.11 8.14 0.46
N TRP A 35 -7.51 8.81 -0.53
CA TRP A 35 -7.33 10.26 -0.50
C TRP A 35 -8.53 11.08 -0.95
N TYR A 36 -9.43 10.52 -1.76
CA TYR A 36 -10.55 11.28 -2.36
C TYR A 36 -11.93 10.71 -2.03
N ALA A 37 -12.15 9.42 -2.24
CA ALA A 37 -13.47 8.82 -2.05
C ALA A 37 -13.83 8.66 -0.56
N LEU A 38 -12.90 8.09 0.22
CA LEU A 38 -13.10 7.80 1.64
C LEU A 38 -13.43 9.04 2.51
N PRO A 39 -12.71 10.18 2.43
CA PRO A 39 -13.04 11.34 3.27
C PRO A 39 -14.41 11.92 2.92
N THR A 40 -14.77 11.90 1.63
CA THR A 40 -16.10 12.32 1.16
C THR A 40 -17.18 11.42 1.76
N MET A 41 -17.00 10.09 1.73
CA MET A 41 -17.94 9.14 2.33
C MET A 41 -18.07 9.31 3.85
N LEU A 42 -16.96 9.53 4.57
CA LEU A 42 -16.99 9.77 6.02
C LEU A 42 -17.73 11.07 6.36
N HIS A 43 -17.51 12.12 5.56
CA HIS A 43 -18.21 13.40 5.72
C HIS A 43 -19.73 13.23 5.50
N GLU A 44 -20.15 12.52 4.45
CA GLU A 44 -21.56 12.21 4.19
C GLU A 44 -22.21 11.35 5.30
N GLN A 45 -21.43 10.52 5.98
CA GLN A 45 -21.86 9.75 7.16
C GLN A 45 -21.95 10.58 8.45
N GLY A 46 -21.63 11.88 8.39
CA GLY A 46 -21.69 12.79 9.53
C GLY A 46 -20.47 12.70 10.47
N VAL A 47 -19.36 12.11 10.02
CA VAL A 47 -18.10 12.15 10.78
C VAL A 47 -17.56 13.58 10.76
N ALA A 48 -17.19 14.09 11.93
CA ALA A 48 -16.68 15.45 12.06
C ALA A 48 -15.39 15.67 11.25
N ASP A 49 -15.30 16.82 10.57
CA ASP A 49 -14.16 17.18 9.70
C ASP A 49 -12.82 17.15 10.46
N ASP A 50 -12.80 17.57 11.72
CA ASP A 50 -11.61 17.48 12.58
C ASP A 50 -11.12 16.03 12.78
N SER A 51 -12.06 15.08 12.89
CA SER A 51 -11.73 13.65 13.03
C SER A 51 -11.20 13.07 11.72
N ILE A 52 -11.77 13.49 10.58
CA ILE A 52 -11.27 13.11 9.25
C ILE A 52 -9.85 13.67 9.06
N GLY A 53 -9.64 14.95 9.37
CA GLY A 53 -8.32 15.58 9.31
C GLY A 53 -7.28 14.86 10.18
N PHE A 54 -7.65 14.49 11.40
CA PHE A 54 -6.78 13.72 12.30
C PHE A 54 -6.42 12.34 11.72
N LEU A 55 -7.41 11.59 11.21
CA LEU A 55 -7.19 10.29 10.57
C LEU A 55 -6.21 10.41 9.40
N PHE A 56 -6.42 11.37 8.51
CA PHE A 56 -5.61 11.53 7.30
C PHE A 56 -4.20 12.04 7.63
N GLY A 57 -4.07 12.90 8.64
CA GLY A 57 -2.77 13.27 9.21
C GLY A 57 -2.02 12.06 9.75
N ALA A 58 -2.71 11.16 10.48
CA ALA A 58 -2.13 9.92 10.97
C ALA A 58 -1.72 8.97 9.83
N LEU A 59 -2.51 8.89 8.76
CA LEU A 59 -2.17 8.10 7.56
C LEU A 59 -0.94 8.63 6.81
N ALA A 60 -0.66 9.93 6.91
CA ALA A 60 0.55 10.52 6.34
C ALA A 60 1.81 10.24 7.18
N LEU A 61 1.67 9.91 8.48
CA LEU A 61 2.81 9.69 9.38
C LEU A 61 3.74 8.57 8.90
N PRO A 62 3.25 7.39 8.46
CA PRO A 62 4.11 6.36 7.88
C PRO A 62 5.03 6.89 6.77
N TRP A 63 4.51 7.71 5.86
CA TRP A 63 5.31 8.29 4.79
C TRP A 63 6.34 9.31 5.30
N ALA A 64 5.93 10.17 6.25
CA ALA A 64 6.81 11.18 6.83
C ALA A 64 7.95 10.55 7.66
N LEU A 65 7.67 9.46 8.37
CA LEU A 65 8.60 8.82 9.31
C LEU A 65 9.36 7.64 8.71
N LYS A 66 9.18 7.31 7.42
CA LYS A 66 9.79 6.12 6.80
C LYS A 66 11.30 6.03 6.95
N PHE A 67 11.97 7.17 7.12
CA PHE A 67 13.41 7.23 7.35
C PHE A 67 13.85 6.54 8.66
N LEU A 68 12.94 6.33 9.63
CA LEU A 68 13.24 5.63 10.88
C LEU A 68 13.45 4.12 10.66
N TRP A 69 12.59 3.47 9.88
CA TRP A 69 12.63 2.01 9.69
C TRP A 69 13.18 1.55 8.35
N ALA A 70 13.28 2.42 7.35
CA ALA A 70 13.89 2.08 6.06
C ALA A 70 15.33 1.50 6.21
N PRO A 71 16.22 2.06 7.07
CA PRO A 71 17.56 1.48 7.28
C PRO A 71 17.50 0.07 7.87
N LEU A 72 16.55 -0.19 8.76
CA LEU A 72 16.37 -1.51 9.35
C LEU A 72 15.94 -2.53 8.28
N ILE A 73 15.01 -2.16 7.41
CA ILE A 73 14.59 -2.99 6.27
C ILE A 73 15.77 -3.29 5.35
N ASP A 74 16.62 -2.29 5.07
CA ASP A 74 17.81 -2.48 4.25
C ASP A 74 18.81 -3.47 4.87
N THR A 75 18.91 -3.53 6.21
CA THR A 75 19.76 -4.52 6.91
C THR A 75 19.16 -5.93 6.95
N LEU A 76 17.82 -6.05 6.98
CA LEU A 76 17.12 -7.35 6.94
C LEU A 76 17.19 -7.99 5.54
N ARG A 77 17.57 -7.21 4.53
CA ARG A 77 17.74 -7.69 3.16
C ARG A 77 18.95 -8.63 3.06
N SER A 78 18.68 -9.87 2.64
CA SER A 78 19.73 -10.88 2.45
C SER A 78 19.88 -11.26 0.98
N ARG A 79 20.93 -12.02 0.63
CA ARG A 79 21.14 -12.50 -0.75
C ARG A 79 20.00 -13.41 -1.27
N ARG A 80 19.22 -14.02 -0.36
CA ARG A 80 18.01 -14.81 -0.69
C ARG A 80 16.74 -13.96 -0.68
N TRP A 81 16.69 -12.90 0.13
CA TRP A 81 15.56 -11.97 0.21
C TRP A 81 15.93 -10.62 -0.40
N GLY A 82 15.98 -10.60 -1.74
CA GLY A 82 16.32 -9.40 -2.50
C GLY A 82 15.16 -8.42 -2.64
N PHE A 83 15.42 -7.30 -3.33
CA PHE A 83 14.46 -6.22 -3.58
C PHE A 83 13.13 -6.69 -4.19
N ARG A 84 13.19 -7.66 -5.11
CA ARG A 84 11.99 -8.23 -5.76
C ARG A 84 11.08 -8.96 -4.76
N ALA A 85 11.66 -9.73 -3.84
CA ALA A 85 10.89 -10.45 -2.83
C ALA A 85 10.24 -9.45 -1.86
N TRP A 86 10.96 -8.39 -1.49
CA TRP A 86 10.43 -7.33 -0.62
C TRP A 86 9.24 -6.60 -1.25
N ILE A 87 9.37 -6.15 -2.50
CA ILE A 87 8.26 -5.49 -3.22
C ILE A 87 7.04 -6.40 -3.30
N VAL A 88 7.22 -7.68 -3.66
CA VAL A 88 6.10 -8.62 -3.76
C VAL A 88 5.44 -8.82 -2.39
N THR A 89 6.22 -8.98 -1.31
CA THR A 89 5.67 -9.08 0.04
C THR A 89 4.89 -7.83 0.43
N ALA A 90 5.42 -6.64 0.19
CA ALA A 90 4.73 -5.38 0.48
C ALA A 90 3.43 -5.24 -0.34
N GLN A 91 3.47 -5.59 -1.64
CA GLN A 91 2.28 -5.57 -2.50
C GLN A 91 1.19 -6.54 -2.01
N LEU A 92 1.59 -7.74 -1.57
CA LEU A 92 0.65 -8.73 -1.02
C LEU A 92 0.06 -8.27 0.32
N LEU A 93 0.88 -7.71 1.21
CA LEU A 93 0.40 -7.16 2.49
C LEU A 93 -0.58 -6.01 2.27
N MET A 94 -0.28 -5.08 1.37
CA MET A 94 -1.21 -4.02 0.99
C MET A 94 -2.51 -4.59 0.43
N GLY A 95 -2.44 -5.57 -0.48
CA GLY A 95 -3.64 -6.24 -1.00
C GLY A 95 -4.48 -6.86 0.12
N LEU A 96 -3.86 -7.57 1.07
CA LEU A 96 -4.52 -8.17 2.21
C LEU A 96 -5.21 -7.14 3.11
N THR A 97 -4.58 -5.98 3.33
CA THR A 97 -5.18 -4.90 4.14
C THR A 97 -6.40 -4.25 3.46
N LEU A 98 -6.52 -4.35 2.14
CA LEU A 98 -7.68 -3.81 1.41
C LEU A 98 -8.84 -4.81 1.30
N LEU A 99 -8.61 -6.12 1.46
CA LEU A 99 -9.67 -7.14 1.39
C LEU A 99 -10.85 -6.89 2.35
N PRO A 100 -10.65 -6.46 3.61
CA PRO A 100 -11.77 -6.16 4.49
C PRO A 100 -12.61 -4.96 4.00
N LEU A 101 -12.00 -4.01 3.30
CA LEU A 101 -12.68 -2.81 2.79
C LEU A 101 -13.65 -3.10 1.65
N THR A 102 -13.59 -4.30 1.03
CA THR A 102 -14.56 -4.70 0.00
C THR A 102 -15.93 -5.04 0.58
N GLY A 103 -16.02 -5.30 1.88
CA GLY A 103 -17.29 -5.55 2.56
C GLY A 103 -17.94 -4.25 3.03
N VAL A 104 -19.19 -4.00 2.63
CA VAL A 104 -19.98 -2.80 3.02
C VAL A 104 -20.04 -2.62 4.55
N ALA A 105 -20.04 -3.72 5.31
CA ALA A 105 -20.05 -3.69 6.78
C ALA A 105 -18.77 -3.13 7.41
N ALA A 106 -17.61 -3.22 6.73
CA ALA A 106 -16.35 -2.71 7.27
C ALA A 106 -16.29 -1.18 7.32
N LEU A 107 -17.17 -0.50 6.57
CA LEU A 107 -17.28 0.95 6.54
C LEU A 107 -18.11 1.49 7.71
N HIS A 108 -18.88 0.65 8.40
CA HIS A 108 -19.74 1.07 9.52
C HIS A 108 -18.98 1.21 10.84
N ASP A 109 -17.87 0.50 11.03
CA ASP A 109 -17.05 0.62 12.24
C ASP A 109 -15.81 1.47 11.95
N THR A 110 -15.94 2.76 12.27
CA THR A 110 -14.89 3.76 12.06
C THR A 110 -13.56 3.37 12.74
N ARG A 111 -13.59 2.69 13.90
CA ARG A 111 -12.36 2.32 14.62
C ARG A 111 -11.61 1.22 13.89
N TRP A 112 -12.33 0.21 13.42
CA TRP A 112 -11.76 -0.88 12.62
C TRP A 112 -11.19 -0.36 11.30
N LEU A 113 -11.93 0.51 10.62
CA LEU A 113 -11.50 1.18 9.40
C LEU A 113 -10.19 1.94 9.61
N CYS A 114 -10.09 2.77 10.65
CA CYS A 114 -8.86 3.50 10.97
C CYS A 114 -7.65 2.56 11.19
N GLY A 115 -7.83 1.47 11.94
CA GLY A 115 -6.76 0.52 12.20
C GLY A 115 -6.23 -0.16 10.93
N ILE A 116 -7.14 -0.56 10.04
CA ILE A 116 -6.79 -1.17 8.75
C ILE A 116 -6.07 -0.18 7.85
N LEU A 117 -6.52 1.07 7.79
CA LEU A 117 -5.92 2.09 6.94
C LEU A 117 -4.51 2.48 7.44
N ILE A 118 -4.29 2.55 8.76
CA ILE A 118 -2.96 2.79 9.33
C ILE A 118 -2.02 1.63 8.99
N LEU A 119 -2.49 0.38 9.11
CA LEU A 119 -1.71 -0.79 8.72
C LEU A 119 -1.39 -0.77 7.22
N HIS A 120 -2.37 -0.44 6.38
CA HIS A 120 -2.18 -0.27 4.95
C HIS A 120 -1.12 0.80 4.64
N ALA A 121 -1.21 1.96 5.29
CA ALA A 121 -0.27 3.07 5.12
C ALA A 121 1.16 2.67 5.54
N PHE A 122 1.31 1.86 6.59
CA PHE A 122 2.61 1.31 6.96
C PHE A 122 3.15 0.34 5.90
N CYS A 123 2.34 -0.61 5.43
CA CYS A 123 2.72 -1.52 4.36
C CYS A 123 3.11 -0.78 3.07
N ALA A 124 2.34 0.25 2.70
CA ALA A 124 2.62 1.11 1.55
C ALA A 124 3.92 1.89 1.73
N ALA A 125 4.20 2.43 2.92
CA ALA A 125 5.45 3.13 3.21
C ALA A 125 6.69 2.23 3.15
N THR A 126 6.53 0.91 3.28
CA THR A 126 7.61 -0.08 3.29
C THR A 126 7.91 -0.72 1.93
N GLN A 127 7.11 -0.48 0.91
CA GLN A 127 7.35 -0.95 -0.46
C GLN A 127 8.47 -0.14 -1.14
#